data_AF-A0AAW9KKP1-F1
#
_entry.id   AF-A0AAW9KKP1-F1
#
_cell.length_a   1.000
_cell.length_b   1.000
_cell.length_c   1.000
_cell.angle_alpha   90.00
_cell.angle_beta   90.00
_cell.angle_gamma   90.00
#
_symmetry.space_group_name_H-M   'P 1'
#
loop_
_entity.id
_entity.type
_entity.pdbx_description
1 polymer ?
#
loop_
_entity_poly.entity_id
_entity_poly.type
_entity_poly.pdbx_seq_one_letter_code
_entity_poly.pdbx_strand_id
1 'polypeptide(L)'
;TQYLLNVAKFWIDEVGVDGWRLDVCDEVDHDFWRAFKKTVKEANHNAIIVGEIMHEATSFLKGDQLDSIMNYPFKGALIDFFAKRSISVQQFSEILAQNRVIYIESITRQLWNLFGSHDTQRFLTECKNDSKRMKLAIAFQFCYIGVPYIYYGDEIGLDGGEEPLSRKCMI
;
A
#
# COMPACT_ATOMS: atom_id res chain seq x y z
N THR A 1 -4.78 -20.34 -16.03
CA THR A 1 -5.58 -19.09 -15.91
C THR A 1 -6.95 -19.30 -15.29
N GLN A 2 -7.84 -20.13 -15.86
CA GLN A 2 -9.24 -20.25 -15.38
C GLN A 2 -9.38 -20.59 -13.88
N TYR A 3 -8.50 -21.46 -13.37
CA TYR A 3 -8.51 -21.84 -11.95
C TYR A 3 -8.41 -20.63 -11.02
N LEU A 4 -7.43 -19.74 -11.24
CA LEU A 4 -7.22 -18.56 -10.39
C LEU A 4 -8.37 -17.56 -10.50
N LEU A 5 -8.97 -17.40 -11.69
CA LEU A 5 -10.15 -16.55 -11.87
C LEU A 5 -11.35 -17.09 -11.09
N ASN A 6 -11.55 -18.42 -11.10
CA ASN A 6 -12.62 -19.04 -10.32
C ASN A 6 -12.38 -18.90 -8.81
N VAL A 7 -11.14 -19.00 -8.34
CA VAL A 7 -10.79 -18.73 -6.94
C VAL A 7 -11.09 -17.27 -6.58
N ALA A 8 -10.68 -16.32 -7.42
CA ALA A 8 -10.92 -14.90 -7.19
C ALA A 8 -12.41 -14.58 -7.04
N LYS A 9 -13.23 -15.19 -7.90
CA LYS A 9 -14.68 -15.05 -7.88
C LYS A 9 -15.33 -15.74 -6.68
N PHE A 10 -14.89 -16.96 -6.36
CA PHE A 10 -15.45 -17.76 -5.26
C PHE A 10 -15.46 -17.00 -3.93
N TRP A 11 -14.36 -16.37 -3.54
CA TRP A 11 -14.31 -15.64 -2.26
C TRP A 11 -15.20 -14.39 -2.25
N ILE A 12 -15.46 -13.79 -3.41
CA ILE A 12 -16.40 -12.68 -3.51
C ILE A 12 -17.83 -13.20 -3.40
N ASP A 13 -18.19 -14.23 -4.17
CA ASP A 13 -19.57 -14.72 -4.25
C ASP A 13 -20.00 -15.43 -2.95
N GLU A 14 -19.14 -16.28 -2.38
CA GLU A 14 -19.51 -17.16 -1.25
C GLU A 14 -19.21 -16.53 0.11
N VAL A 15 -18.15 -15.72 0.21
CA VAL A 15 -17.72 -15.12 1.50
C VAL A 15 -18.03 -13.62 1.56
N GLY A 16 -18.19 -12.95 0.41
CA GLY A 16 -18.50 -11.53 0.37
C GLY A 16 -17.30 -10.63 0.64
N VAL A 17 -16.08 -11.03 0.27
CA VAL A 17 -14.90 -10.17 0.43
C VAL A 17 -15.01 -8.90 -0.44
N ASP A 18 -14.55 -7.77 0.09
CA ASP A 18 -14.66 -6.46 -0.56
C ASP A 18 -13.55 -6.17 -1.57
N GLY A 19 -12.61 -7.09 -1.79
CA GLY A 19 -11.52 -6.87 -2.72
C GLY A 19 -10.33 -7.82 -2.57
N TRP A 20 -9.30 -7.52 -3.35
CA TRP A 20 -8.09 -8.32 -3.46
C TRP A 20 -6.84 -7.46 -3.31
N ARG A 21 -5.93 -7.85 -2.41
CA ARG A 21 -4.53 -7.42 -2.41
C ARG A 21 -3.73 -8.48 -3.16
N LEU A 22 -3.04 -8.07 -4.22
CA LEU A 22 -2.32 -8.97 -5.12
C LEU A 22 -0.84 -8.97 -4.77
N ASP A 23 -0.35 -10.15 -4.39
CA ASP A 23 1.07 -10.41 -4.09
C ASP A 23 1.91 -10.43 -5.36
N VAL A 24 3.09 -9.79 -5.34
CA VAL A 24 4.08 -9.77 -6.44
C VAL A 24 3.44 -9.65 -7.83
N CYS A 25 2.51 -8.69 -7.98
CA CYS A 25 1.62 -8.68 -9.14
C CYS A 25 2.30 -8.21 -10.42
N ASP A 26 3.44 -7.54 -10.29
CA ASP A 26 4.30 -7.06 -11.37
C ASP A 26 5.03 -8.19 -12.13
N GLU A 27 5.09 -9.41 -11.58
CA GLU A 27 5.64 -10.59 -12.25
C GLU A 27 4.61 -11.40 -13.05
N VAL A 28 3.34 -11.01 -13.00
CA VAL A 28 2.24 -11.69 -13.72
C VAL A 28 1.82 -10.87 -14.94
N ASP A 29 1.47 -11.56 -16.03
CA ASP A 29 1.16 -10.92 -17.30
C ASP A 29 -0.06 -9.98 -17.25
N HIS A 30 -0.01 -8.91 -18.05
CA HIS A 30 -1.07 -7.91 -18.10
C HIS A 30 -2.41 -8.45 -18.61
N ASP A 31 -2.43 -9.49 -19.46
CA ASP A 31 -3.67 -10.04 -20.01
C ASP A 31 -4.45 -10.81 -18.93
N PHE A 32 -3.72 -11.51 -18.05
CA PHE A 32 -4.29 -12.10 -16.85
C PHE A 32 -4.95 -11.03 -15.98
N TRP A 33 -4.30 -9.91 -15.70
CA TRP A 33 -4.87 -8.86 -14.85
C TRP A 33 -6.11 -8.19 -15.44
N ARG A 34 -6.19 -8.05 -16.77
CA ARG A 34 -7.41 -7.61 -17.46
C ARG A 34 -8.55 -8.60 -17.27
N ALA A 35 -8.28 -9.90 -17.44
CA ALA A 35 -9.26 -10.95 -17.22
C ALA A 35 -9.68 -11.04 -15.74
N PHE A 36 -8.74 -10.84 -14.82
CA PHE A 36 -8.96 -10.82 -13.38
C PHE A 36 -9.87 -9.66 -12.97
N LYS A 37 -9.57 -8.43 -13.40
CA LYS A 37 -10.40 -7.26 -13.13
C LYS A 37 -11.82 -7.46 -13.64
N LYS A 38 -11.97 -7.94 -14.87
CA LYS A 38 -13.29 -8.23 -15.43
C LYS A 38 -14.05 -9.23 -14.56
N THR A 39 -13.43 -10.36 -14.20
CA THR A 39 -14.04 -11.40 -13.38
C THR A 39 -14.46 -10.87 -12.00
N VAL A 40 -13.59 -10.13 -11.33
CA VAL A 40 -13.85 -9.55 -10.00
C VAL A 40 -14.97 -8.52 -10.05
N LYS A 41 -14.97 -7.62 -11.04
CA LYS A 41 -15.99 -6.58 -11.19
C LYS A 41 -17.35 -7.12 -11.64
N GLU A 42 -17.38 -8.24 -12.35
CA GLU A 42 -18.62 -8.98 -12.66
C GLU A 42 -19.24 -9.63 -11.41
N ALA A 43 -18.41 -10.13 -10.50
CA ALA A 43 -18.86 -10.70 -9.21
C ALA A 43 -19.31 -9.60 -8.24
N ASN A 44 -18.51 -8.54 -8.09
CA ASN A 44 -18.85 -7.37 -7.29
C ASN A 44 -18.23 -6.11 -7.90
N HIS A 45 -19.09 -5.21 -8.42
CA HIS A 45 -18.65 -3.97 -9.05
C HIS A 45 -17.85 -3.06 -8.10
N ASN A 46 -18.13 -3.13 -6.81
CA ASN A 46 -17.46 -2.32 -5.78
C ASN A 46 -16.16 -2.95 -5.27
N ALA A 47 -15.85 -4.20 -5.65
CA ALA A 47 -14.66 -4.89 -5.14
C ALA A 47 -13.38 -4.17 -5.56
N ILE A 48 -12.49 -3.84 -4.62
CA ILE A 48 -11.24 -3.13 -4.89
C ILE A 48 -10.12 -4.08 -5.30
N ILE A 49 -9.24 -3.66 -6.20
CA ILE A 49 -8.07 -4.45 -6.63
C ILE A 49 -6.80 -3.64 -6.40
N VAL A 50 -5.96 -4.10 -5.47
CA VAL A 50 -4.76 -3.39 -5.02
C VAL A 50 -3.53 -4.25 -5.25
N GLY A 51 -2.57 -3.76 -6.04
CA GLY A 51 -1.33 -4.47 -6.29
C GLY A 51 -0.24 -4.16 -5.26
N GLU A 52 0.55 -5.17 -4.90
CA GLU A 52 1.89 -4.95 -4.36
C GLU A 52 2.87 -4.71 -5.51
N ILE A 53 3.25 -3.44 -5.69
CA ILE A 53 4.31 -3.02 -6.62
C ILE A 53 5.17 -2.02 -5.87
N MET A 54 6.45 -2.34 -5.68
CA MET A 54 7.36 -1.49 -4.90
C MET A 54 7.94 -0.32 -5.71
N HIS A 55 7.70 -0.30 -7.02
CA HIS A 55 8.16 0.72 -7.96
C HIS A 55 6.99 1.40 -8.69
N GLU A 56 7.32 2.21 -9.70
CA GLU A 56 6.38 2.88 -10.61
C GLU A 56 5.44 1.84 -11.28
N ALA A 57 4.13 2.09 -11.32
CA ALA A 57 3.11 1.10 -11.75
C ALA A 57 2.10 1.64 -12.78
N THR A 58 2.45 2.65 -13.56
CA THR A 58 1.57 3.31 -14.53
C THR A 58 1.02 2.34 -15.56
N SER A 59 1.78 1.30 -15.94
CA SER A 59 1.33 0.25 -16.85
C SER A 59 0.11 -0.53 -16.34
N PHE A 60 -0.08 -0.63 -15.02
CA PHE A 60 -1.16 -1.35 -14.36
C PHE A 60 -2.34 -0.45 -13.96
N LEU A 61 -2.12 0.87 -13.88
CA LEU A 61 -3.09 1.85 -13.37
C LEU A 61 -3.78 2.67 -14.47
N LYS A 62 -3.97 2.07 -15.65
CA LYS A 62 -4.69 2.66 -16.79
C LYS A 62 -6.21 2.49 -16.72
N GLY A 63 -6.70 1.84 -15.67
CA GLY A 63 -8.12 1.56 -15.44
C GLY A 63 -8.58 0.16 -15.87
N ASP A 64 -7.78 -0.57 -16.65
CA ASP A 64 -8.13 -1.90 -17.18
C ASP A 64 -7.65 -3.08 -16.32
N GLN A 65 -6.79 -2.84 -15.32
CA GLN A 65 -6.14 -3.90 -14.52
C GLN A 65 -6.27 -3.70 -13.01
N LEU A 66 -5.62 -2.70 -12.43
CA LEU A 66 -5.68 -2.44 -10.99
C LEU A 66 -6.54 -1.19 -10.70
N ASP A 67 -7.02 -1.07 -9.46
CA ASP A 67 -7.65 0.15 -8.95
C ASP A 67 -6.65 1.00 -8.15
N SER A 68 -5.68 0.35 -7.50
CA SER A 68 -4.66 1.00 -6.66
C SER A 68 -3.41 0.13 -6.49
N ILE A 69 -2.40 0.68 -5.81
CA ILE A 69 -1.17 -0.02 -5.39
C ILE A 69 -0.81 0.32 -3.94
N MET A 70 0.03 -0.51 -3.35
CA MET A 70 0.77 -0.22 -2.11
C MET A 70 1.80 0.89 -2.37
N ASN A 71 1.58 2.08 -1.80
CA ASN A 71 2.38 3.28 -2.07
C ASN A 71 3.70 3.29 -1.28
N TYR A 72 4.64 2.42 -1.65
CA TYR A 72 5.98 2.35 -1.06
C TYR A 72 6.80 3.65 -1.17
N PRO A 73 6.76 4.41 -2.29
CA PRO A 73 7.42 5.71 -2.36
C PRO A 73 6.95 6.71 -1.29
N PHE A 74 5.66 6.73 -0.98
CA PHE A 74 5.11 7.54 0.13
C PHE A 74 5.70 7.14 1.48
N LYS A 75 5.74 5.83 1.76
CA LYS A 75 6.35 5.30 2.99
C LYS A 75 7.81 5.66 3.12
N GLY A 76 8.58 5.52 2.05
CA GLY A 76 10.00 5.91 2.00
C GLY A 76 10.18 7.38 2.40
N ALA A 77 9.36 8.27 1.82
CA ALA A 77 9.37 9.69 2.17
C ALA A 77 9.06 9.96 3.66
N LEU A 78 8.10 9.25 4.25
CA LEU A 78 7.79 9.36 5.68
C LEU A 78 8.97 8.92 6.56
N ILE A 79 9.60 7.80 6.22
CA ILE A 79 10.75 7.27 6.95
C ILE A 79 11.90 8.27 6.90
N ASP A 80 12.26 8.74 5.71
CA ASP A 80 13.40 9.64 5.53
C ASP A 80 13.17 10.98 6.24
N PHE A 81 11.96 11.54 6.18
CA PHE A 81 11.66 12.83 6.80
C PHE A 81 11.41 12.74 8.31
N PHE A 82 10.47 11.91 8.76
CA PHE A 82 10.04 11.89 10.16
C PHE A 82 10.92 10.99 11.03
N ALA A 83 11.28 9.80 10.55
CA ALA A 83 11.97 8.80 11.35
C ALA A 83 13.49 9.05 11.36
N LYS A 84 14.12 8.96 10.18
CA LYS A 84 15.57 9.11 9.97
C LYS A 84 16.03 10.56 10.02
N ARG A 85 15.15 11.51 9.67
CA ARG A 85 15.46 12.94 9.54
C ARG A 85 16.66 13.19 8.61
N SER A 86 16.71 12.43 7.52
CA SER A 86 17.79 12.44 6.52
C SER A 86 17.53 13.42 5.39
N ILE A 87 16.30 13.91 5.23
CA ILE A 87 15.91 14.85 4.18
C ILE A 87 15.29 16.12 4.75
N SER A 88 15.44 17.22 4.00
CA SER A 88 14.84 18.51 4.30
C SER A 88 13.33 18.54 3.99
N VAL A 89 12.63 19.55 4.50
CA VAL A 89 11.21 19.82 4.17
C VAL A 89 11.00 20.00 2.67
N GLN A 90 11.95 20.67 1.99
CA GLN A 90 11.93 20.90 0.55
C GLN A 90 11.95 19.57 -0.21
N GLN A 91 12.91 18.70 0.11
CA GLN A 91 13.05 17.37 -0.50
C GLN A 91 11.82 16.49 -0.23
N PHE A 92 11.30 16.50 1.01
CA PHE A 92 10.10 15.76 1.36
C PHE A 92 8.89 16.21 0.51
N SER A 93 8.70 17.52 0.37
CA SER A 93 7.65 18.09 -0.48
C SER A 93 7.82 17.72 -1.97
N GLU A 94 9.05 17.73 -2.47
CA GLU A 94 9.38 17.37 -3.85
C GLU A 94 9.10 15.89 -4.15
N ILE A 95 9.52 14.97 -3.28
CA ILE A 95 9.24 13.54 -3.42
C ILE A 95 7.73 13.27 -3.46
N LEU A 96 6.97 13.89 -2.56
CA LEU A 96 5.51 13.74 -2.53
C LEU A 96 4.85 14.35 -3.75
N ALA A 97 5.34 15.49 -4.24
CA ALA A 97 4.83 16.12 -5.46
C ALA A 97 5.10 15.22 -6.69
N GLN A 98 6.31 14.68 -6.81
CA GLN A 98 6.68 13.72 -7.86
C GLN A 98 5.76 12.50 -7.82
N ASN A 99 5.53 11.91 -6.64
CA ASN A 99 4.65 10.75 -6.50
C ASN A 99 3.21 11.05 -6.97
N ARG A 100 2.68 12.25 -6.70
CA ARG A 100 1.33 12.65 -7.14
C ARG A 100 1.20 12.89 -8.64
N VAL A 101 2.28 13.26 -9.34
CA VAL A 101 2.20 13.57 -10.78
C VAL A 101 2.42 12.35 -11.68
N ILE A 102 2.88 11.22 -11.12
CA ILE A 102 3.00 9.96 -11.87
C ILE A 102 1.62 9.46 -12.28
N TYR A 103 0.64 9.54 -11.37
CA TYR A 103 -0.69 9.00 -11.58
C TYR A 103 -1.74 10.10 -11.75
N ILE A 104 -2.81 9.81 -12.49
CA ILE A 104 -3.97 10.68 -12.56
C ILE A 104 -4.60 10.86 -11.17
N GLU A 105 -5.26 12.01 -10.95
CA GLU A 105 -5.78 12.38 -9.63
C GLU A 105 -6.71 11.32 -9.02
N SER A 106 -7.57 10.70 -9.85
CA SER A 106 -8.48 9.64 -9.39
C SER A 106 -7.75 8.43 -8.83
N ILE A 107 -6.60 8.06 -9.39
CA ILE A 107 -5.74 6.98 -8.87
C ILE A 107 -5.01 7.45 -7.62
N THR A 108 -4.46 8.66 -7.62
CA THR A 108 -3.78 9.26 -6.46
C THR A 108 -4.67 9.24 -5.20
N ARG A 109 -5.98 9.49 -5.36
CA ARG A 109 -6.97 9.43 -4.25
C ARG A 109 -7.22 8.03 -3.70
N GLN A 110 -6.81 6.98 -4.42
CA GLN A 110 -7.06 5.59 -4.07
C GLN A 110 -5.78 4.85 -3.64
N LEU A 111 -4.59 5.44 -3.82
CA LEU A 111 -3.30 4.87 -3.41
C LEU A 111 -3.31 4.47 -1.93
N TRP A 112 -2.84 3.26 -1.63
CA TRP A 112 -2.69 2.80 -0.25
C TRP A 112 -1.41 3.37 0.34
N ASN A 113 -1.54 4.46 1.08
CA ASN A 113 -0.46 5.14 1.76
C ASN A 113 -0.02 4.33 2.97
N LEU A 114 0.96 3.45 2.78
CA LEU A 114 1.49 2.53 3.78
C LEU A 114 2.19 3.28 4.92
N PHE A 115 1.95 2.85 6.17
CA PHE A 115 2.81 3.22 7.30
C PHE A 115 3.88 2.15 7.56
N GLY A 116 3.45 0.90 7.62
CA GLY A 116 4.24 -0.30 7.85
C GLY A 116 3.68 -1.47 7.03
N SER A 117 4.43 -2.56 6.95
CA SER A 117 3.94 -3.85 6.45
C SER A 117 4.78 -4.98 7.05
N HIS A 118 4.33 -6.21 6.83
CA HIS A 118 5.01 -7.42 7.27
C HIS A 118 6.39 -7.65 6.62
N ASP A 119 6.69 -6.98 5.51
CA ASP A 119 7.95 -7.11 4.75
C ASP A 119 8.94 -5.98 5.03
N THR A 120 8.67 -5.18 6.05
CA THR A 120 9.49 -4.02 6.40
C THR A 120 9.68 -3.89 7.90
N GLN A 121 10.74 -3.19 8.29
CA GLN A 121 10.92 -2.76 9.66
C GLN A 121 9.72 -1.92 10.16
N ARG A 122 9.36 -2.12 11.44
CA ARG A 122 8.32 -1.33 12.11
C ARG A 122 8.72 0.15 12.13
N PHE A 123 7.75 1.03 11.92
CA PHE A 123 8.02 2.48 11.85
C PHE A 123 8.58 3.03 13.18
N LEU A 124 8.18 2.46 14.33
CA LEU A 124 8.75 2.83 15.61
C LEU A 124 10.26 2.50 15.71
N THR A 125 10.67 1.36 15.16
CA THR A 125 12.08 0.96 15.11
C THR A 125 12.86 1.85 14.15
N GLU A 126 12.26 2.24 13.01
CA GLU A 126 12.83 3.30 12.12
C GLU A 126 13.03 4.62 12.87
N CYS A 127 12.11 4.95 13.80
CA CYS A 127 12.21 6.12 14.67
C CYS A 127 13.20 5.95 15.83
N LYS A 128 13.95 4.84 15.91
CA LYS A 128 14.81 4.50 17.07
C LYS A 128 14.03 4.53 18.39
N ASN A 129 12.81 4.04 18.38
CA ASN A 129 11.86 4.01 19.50
C ASN A 129 11.39 5.40 19.98
N ASP A 130 11.56 6.46 19.19
CA ASP A 130 11.00 7.78 19.47
C ASP A 130 9.53 7.87 19.01
N SER A 131 8.60 7.59 19.92
CA SER A 131 7.16 7.62 19.65
C SER A 131 6.63 9.00 19.24
N LYS A 132 7.34 10.09 19.56
CA LYS A 132 6.93 11.45 19.14
C LYS A 132 7.08 11.62 17.63
N ARG A 133 8.12 11.05 17.03
CA ARG A 133 8.33 11.06 15.57
C ARG A 133 7.27 10.26 14.85
N MET A 134 6.98 9.06 15.35
CA MET A 134 5.93 8.20 14.81
C MET A 134 4.56 8.89 14.84
N LYS A 135 4.22 9.57 15.94
CA LYS A 135 2.96 10.33 16.06
C LYS A 135 2.83 11.46 15.03
N LEU A 136 3.93 12.14 14.66
CA LEU A 136 3.90 13.15 13.62
C LEU A 136 3.69 12.52 12.23
N ALA A 137 4.37 11.40 11.96
CA ALA A 137 4.25 10.70 10.69
C ALA A 137 2.84 10.13 10.47
N ILE A 138 2.23 9.53 11.51
CA ILE A 138 0.87 8.99 11.40
C ILE A 138 -0.17 10.12 11.27
N ALA A 139 0.01 11.24 11.98
CA ALA A 139 -0.83 12.42 11.78
C ALA A 139 -0.76 12.93 10.34
N PHE A 140 0.43 12.95 9.74
CA PHE A 140 0.60 13.30 8.33
C PHE A 140 -0.11 12.31 7.40
N GLN A 141 0.02 11.01 7.65
CA GLN A 141 -0.62 9.96 6.84
C GLN A 141 -2.14 10.15 6.76
N PHE A 142 -2.79 10.43 7.89
CA PHE A 142 -4.24 10.65 7.96
C PHE A 142 -4.70 11.98 7.37
N CYS A 143 -3.78 12.92 7.16
CA CYS A 143 -4.04 14.22 6.54
C CYS A 143 -3.62 14.29 5.06
N TYR A 144 -3.05 13.21 4.52
CA TYR A 144 -2.56 13.16 3.15
C TYR A 144 -3.58 12.52 2.19
N ILE A 145 -3.52 12.91 0.91
CA ILE A 145 -4.39 12.35 -0.13
C ILE A 145 -4.09 10.86 -0.38
N GLY A 146 -5.15 10.05 -0.44
CA GLY A 146 -5.07 8.60 -0.60
C GLY A 146 -5.76 7.87 0.54
N VAL A 147 -5.55 6.56 0.63
CA VAL A 147 -6.12 5.69 1.67
C VAL A 147 -5.04 5.41 2.72
N PRO A 148 -5.21 5.84 3.99
CA PRO A 148 -4.26 5.52 5.05
C PRO A 148 -4.26 4.01 5.35
N TYR A 149 -3.08 3.42 5.47
CA TYR A 149 -2.89 2.00 5.77
C TYR A 149 -2.05 1.81 7.05
N ILE A 150 -2.63 1.18 8.07
CA ILE A 150 -1.97 0.87 9.35
C ILE A 150 -1.60 -0.62 9.38
N TYR A 151 -0.39 -0.94 9.84
CA TYR A 151 0.01 -2.31 10.13
C TYR A 151 -0.26 -2.65 11.60
N TYR A 152 -0.93 -3.78 11.85
CA TYR A 152 -1.42 -4.15 13.20
C TYR A 152 -0.33 -4.03 14.25
N GLY A 153 -0.64 -3.42 15.39
CA GLY A 153 0.32 -3.19 16.46
C GLY A 153 1.07 -1.85 16.36
N ASP A 154 1.11 -1.21 15.19
CA ASP A 154 1.70 0.14 15.09
C ASP A 154 0.89 1.15 15.93
N GLU A 155 -0.43 0.98 16.05
CA GLU A 155 -1.30 1.84 16.85
C GLU A 155 -1.00 1.80 18.37
N ILE A 156 -0.43 0.70 18.86
CA ILE A 156 0.02 0.54 20.25
C ILE A 156 1.53 0.76 20.41
N GLY A 157 2.24 1.07 19.32
CA GLY A 157 3.69 1.29 19.33
C GLY A 157 4.51 0.00 19.43
N LEU A 158 4.10 -1.04 18.70
CA LEU A 158 4.89 -2.27 18.59
C LEU A 158 6.17 -2.02 17.78
N ASP A 159 7.32 -2.45 18.31
CA ASP A 159 8.63 -2.38 17.67
C ASP A 159 8.97 -3.71 16.97
N GLY A 160 9.91 -3.68 16.02
CA GLY A 160 10.33 -4.85 15.26
C GLY A 160 11.25 -4.48 14.11
N GLY A 161 12.35 -5.24 13.95
CA GLY A 161 13.29 -5.11 12.84
C GLY A 161 12.70 -5.58 11.50
N GLU A 162 13.57 -5.88 10.54
CA GLU A 162 13.18 -6.56 9.30
C GLU A 162 12.57 -7.94 9.56
N GLU A 163 12.00 -8.55 8.51
CA GLU A 163 11.47 -9.91 8.60
C GLU A 163 12.50 -10.88 9.24
N PRO A 164 12.09 -11.73 10.20
CA PRO A 164 10.73 -11.96 10.72
C PRO A 164 10.34 -11.07 11.92
N LEU A 165 11.22 -10.18 12.38
CA LEU A 165 11.03 -9.38 13.60
C LEU A 165 9.90 -8.35 13.48
N SER A 166 9.51 -7.97 12.27
CA SER A 166 8.35 -7.14 12.00
C SER A 166 7.02 -7.80 12.41
N ARG A 167 7.01 -9.14 12.52
CA ARG A 167 5.81 -10.00 12.67
C ARG A 167 5.58 -10.48 14.12
N LYS A 168 6.00 -9.70 15.12
CA LYS A 168 5.77 -10.04 16.54
C LYS A 168 4.28 -10.22 16.84
N CYS A 169 3.97 -11.11 17.79
CA CYS A 169 2.60 -11.28 18.28
C CYS A 169 2.04 -9.96 18.84
N MET A 170 0.74 -9.74 18.61
CA MET A 170 0.00 -8.64 19.22
C MET A 170 -0.07 -8.82 20.76
N ILE A 171 -0.01 -7.70 21.49
CA ILE A 171 -0.06 -7.64 22.96
C ILE A 171 -1.38 -7.09 23.47
#